data_AF-A0A661MBN4-F1
#
_entry.id   AF-A0A661MBN4-F1
#
_cell.length_a   1.000
_cell.length_b   1.000
_cell.length_c   1.000
_cell.angle_alpha   90.00
_cell.angle_beta   90.00
_cell.angle_gamma   90.00
#
_symmetry.space_group_name_H-M   'P 1'
#
loop_
_entity.id
_entity.type
_entity.pdbx_description
1 polymer ?
#
loop_
_entity_poly.entity_id
_entity_poly.type
_entity_poly.pdbx_seq_one_letter_code
_entity_poly.pdbx_strand_id
1 'polypeptide(L)'
;MLRIRPIMNSAVEEIFAFKVCCGPKAFDQNLEILITNEGDLPVEVQSRFDLRSGSQIHRFDTLMPHGLQRIEPGRVIAFYCNMDEVLWEKSEELIFYDREGNAYPARIT
;
A
#
# COMPACT_ATOMS: atom_id res chain seq x y z
N MET A 1 -11.51 10.15 -7.03
CA MET A 1 -11.08 10.25 -5.61
C MET A 1 -10.60 8.88 -5.18
N LEU A 2 -9.44 8.75 -4.53
CA LEU A 2 -8.95 7.47 -4.04
C LEU A 2 -9.15 7.39 -2.52
N ARG A 3 -9.80 6.32 -2.06
CA ARG A 3 -9.87 5.96 -0.64
C ARG A 3 -8.82 4.90 -0.37
N ILE A 4 -7.87 5.21 0.49
CA ILE A 4 -6.76 4.32 0.84
C ILE A 4 -6.95 3.83 2.27
N ARG A 5 -6.79 2.52 2.48
CA ARG A 5 -6.93 1.85 3.77
C ARG A 5 -5.72 0.95 4.02
N PRO A 6 -4.76 1.38 4.84
CA PRO A 6 -3.71 0.51 5.30
C PRO A 6 -4.21 -0.45 6.39
N ILE A 7 -3.69 -1.67 6.40
CA ILE A 7 -4.02 -2.75 7.32
C ILE A 7 -2.70 -3.43 7.70
N MET A 8 -2.19 -3.12 8.89
CA MET A 8 -1.06 -3.85 9.47
C MET A 8 -1.51 -5.24 9.95
N ASN A 9 -0.64 -6.22 9.80
CA ASN A 9 -0.79 -7.62 10.25
C ASN A 9 -2.13 -8.22 9.78
N SER A 10 -2.44 -8.02 8.50
CA SER A 10 -3.68 -8.54 7.90
C SER A 10 -3.71 -10.08 7.96
N ALA A 11 -4.91 -10.68 8.02
CA ALA A 11 -5.08 -12.14 7.97
C ALA A 11 -4.52 -12.79 6.67
N VAL A 12 -4.15 -11.98 5.68
CA VAL A 12 -3.49 -12.42 4.45
C VAL A 12 -2.05 -12.90 4.73
N GLU A 13 -1.41 -12.42 5.81
CA GLU A 13 -0.10 -12.92 6.26
C GLU A 13 -0.13 -14.43 6.54
N GLU A 14 -1.16 -14.91 7.26
CA GLU A 14 -1.35 -16.33 7.56
C GLU A 14 -1.59 -17.16 6.27
N ILE A 15 -2.31 -16.60 5.29
CA ILE A 15 -2.60 -17.27 4.02
C ILE A 15 -1.34 -17.36 3.14
N PHE A 16 -0.50 -16.32 3.11
CA PHE A 16 0.79 -16.38 2.43
C PHE A 16 1.76 -17.34 3.12
N ALA A 17 1.79 -17.36 4.45
CA ALA A 17 2.59 -18.31 5.23
C ALA A 17 2.19 -19.77 4.97
N PHE A 18 0.90 -20.05 4.73
CA PHE A 18 0.41 -21.40 4.44
C PHE A 18 0.81 -21.92 3.05
N LYS A 19 1.05 -21.05 2.06
CA LYS A 19 1.30 -21.45 0.65
C LYS A 19 2.77 -21.77 0.31
N VAL A 20 3.70 -21.72 1.27
CA VAL A 20 5.15 -21.91 1.00
C VAL A 20 5.61 -23.32 1.35
N CYS A 21 5.28 -24.31 0.50
CA CYS A 21 5.78 -25.68 0.65
C CYS A 21 7.24 -25.84 0.17
N CYS A 22 7.73 -25.02 -0.78
CA CYS A 22 9.07 -25.23 -1.38
C CYS A 22 9.80 -23.96 -1.89
N GLY A 23 9.47 -22.76 -1.40
CA GLY A 23 10.13 -21.50 -1.80
C GLY A 23 10.69 -20.74 -0.61
N PRO A 24 11.65 -19.80 -0.80
CA PRO A 24 12.02 -18.87 0.28
C PRO A 24 10.72 -18.23 0.78
N LYS A 25 10.50 -18.28 2.10
CA LYS A 25 9.29 -17.76 2.78
C LYS A 25 8.84 -16.48 2.07
N ALA A 26 7.59 -16.43 1.60
CA ALA A 26 7.02 -15.18 1.12
C ALA A 26 7.22 -14.14 2.23
N PHE A 27 8.20 -13.27 2.04
CA PHE A 27 8.78 -12.37 3.04
C PHE A 27 7.69 -11.65 3.81
N ASP A 28 7.63 -11.81 5.14
CA ASP A 28 6.87 -11.04 6.14
C ASP A 28 6.12 -9.81 5.57
N GLN A 29 5.07 -10.04 4.78
CA GLN A 29 4.26 -8.97 4.17
C GLN A 29 3.24 -8.58 5.22
N ASN A 30 3.66 -7.74 6.16
CA ASN A 30 2.85 -7.34 7.30
C ASN A 30 2.01 -6.10 7.02
N LEU A 31 2.14 -5.45 5.86
CA LEU A 31 1.28 -4.32 5.47
C LEU A 31 0.49 -4.65 4.20
N GLU A 32 -0.84 -4.69 4.33
CA GLU A 32 -1.79 -4.67 3.22
C GLU A 32 -2.36 -3.26 3.04
N ILE A 33 -2.47 -2.79 1.81
CA ILE A 33 -3.02 -1.48 1.50
C ILE A 33 -4.12 -1.65 0.46
N LEU A 34 -5.36 -1.34 0.84
CA LEU A 34 -6.50 -1.35 -0.07
C LEU A 34 -6.75 0.04 -0.63
N ILE A 35 -6.66 0.19 -1.95
CA ILE A 35 -6.99 1.43 -2.65
C ILE A 35 -8.28 1.23 -3.42
N THR A 36 -9.32 1.99 -3.06
CA THR A 36 -10.60 2.03 -3.78
C THR A 36 -10.69 3.30 -4.61
N ASN A 37 -11.00 3.19 -5.90
CA ASN A 37 -11.34 4.36 -6.71
C ASN A 37 -12.83 4.70 -6.52
N GLU A 38 -13.11 5.78 -5.82
CA GLU A 38 -14.46 6.32 -5.58
C GLU A 38 -14.81 7.47 -6.54
N GLY A 39 -13.96 7.76 -7.52
CA GLY A 39 -14.27 8.72 -8.58
C GLY A 39 -14.96 8.10 -9.79
N ASP A 40 -15.31 8.96 -10.75
CA ASP A 40 -16.00 8.56 -11.99
C ASP A 40 -15.03 8.21 -13.14
N LEU A 41 -13.73 8.49 -12.97
CA LEU A 41 -12.70 8.23 -13.97
C LEU A 41 -11.66 7.22 -13.46
N PRO A 42 -11.09 6.40 -14.36
CA PRO A 42 -9.98 5.50 -14.00
C PRO A 42 -8.76 6.28 -13.52
N VAL A 43 -8.05 5.72 -12.52
CA VAL A 43 -6.82 6.33 -11.98
C VAL A 43 -5.68 5.33 -12.09
N GLU A 44 -4.53 5.78 -12.58
CA GLU A 44 -3.31 4.98 -12.67
C GLU A 44 -2.41 5.31 -11.47
N VAL A 45 -2.25 4.34 -10.55
CA VAL A 45 -1.49 4.49 -9.31
C VAL A 45 -0.16 3.74 -9.43
N GLN A 46 0.92 4.39 -9.01
CA GLN A 46 2.24 3.76 -8.99
C GLN A 46 2.35 2.81 -7.79
N SER A 47 3.03 1.68 -7.94
CA SER A 47 3.39 0.76 -6.85
C SER A 47 4.47 1.35 -5.94
N ARG A 48 4.22 2.54 -5.40
CA ARG A 48 5.06 3.24 -4.43
C ARG A 48 4.20 4.13 -3.54
N PHE A 49 4.62 4.32 -2.30
CA PHE A 49 4.05 5.34 -1.43
C PHE A 49 5.13 6.04 -0.62
N ASP A 50 4.76 7.20 -0.11
CA ASP A 50 5.55 7.95 0.84
C ASP A 50 4.88 7.88 2.21
N LEU A 51 5.67 7.58 3.24
CA LEU A 51 5.26 7.56 4.64
C LEU A 51 5.76 8.86 5.28
N ARG A 52 4.86 9.62 5.89
CA ARG A 52 5.20 10.90 6.53
C ARG A 52 5.21 10.76 8.05
N SER A 53 6.31 11.17 8.68
CA SER A 53 6.49 11.23 10.13
C SER A 53 7.02 12.63 10.49
N GLY A 54 6.13 13.55 10.89
CA GLY A 54 6.48 14.96 11.06
C GLY A 54 7.02 15.59 9.77
N SER A 55 8.28 16.07 9.80
CA SER A 55 8.97 16.65 8.64
C SER A 55 9.70 15.62 7.76
N GLN A 56 9.74 14.36 8.17
CA GLN A 56 10.44 13.30 7.45
C GLN A 56 9.49 12.57 6.48
N ILE A 57 10.03 12.22 5.31
CA ILE A 57 9.34 11.42 4.30
C ILE A 57 10.21 10.19 4.00
N HIS A 58 9.61 9.00 4.17
CA HIS A 58 10.21 7.73 3.83
C HIS A 58 9.51 7.14 2.61
N ARG A 59 10.25 6.90 1.52
CA ARG A 59 9.69 6.34 0.28
C ARG A 59 9.83 4.83 0.24
N PHE A 60 8.77 4.16 -0.14
CA PHE A 60 8.72 2.72 -0.37
C PHE A 60 8.37 2.44 -1.84
N ASP A 61 9.24 1.70 -2.53
CA ASP A 61 9.10 1.31 -3.94
C ASP A 61 8.99 -0.22 -4.12
N THR A 62 8.97 -0.96 -3.02
CA THR A 62 8.95 -2.42 -2.97
C THR A 62 7.53 -3.01 -2.96
N LEU A 63 6.51 -2.23 -3.35
CA LEU A 63 5.12 -2.66 -3.30
C LEU A 63 4.82 -3.72 -4.37
N MET A 64 4.09 -4.75 -3.95
CA MET A 64 3.50 -5.77 -4.80
C MET A 64 1.99 -5.55 -4.93
N PRO A 65 1.39 -5.66 -6.13
CA PRO A 65 2.03 -5.90 -7.41
C PRO A 65 2.87 -4.71 -7.86
N HIS A 66 3.99 -4.96 -8.54
CA HIS A 66 4.89 -3.90 -9.05
C HIS A 66 4.31 -3.16 -10.26
N GLY A 67 4.83 -1.96 -10.53
CA GLY A 67 4.55 -1.19 -11.75
C GLY A 67 3.46 -0.15 -11.61
N LEU A 68 2.74 0.10 -12.72
CA LEU A 68 1.63 1.03 -12.76
C LEU A 68 0.33 0.23 -12.74
N GLN A 69 -0.54 0.53 -11.78
CA GLN A 69 -1.81 -0.17 -11.59
C GLN A 69 -2.96 0.75 -11.98
N ARG A 70 -3.78 0.31 -12.93
CA ARG A 70 -4.98 1.02 -13.34
C ARG A 70 -6.17 0.58 -12.50
N ILE A 71 -6.81 1.52 -11.80
CA ILE A 71 -7.96 1.28 -10.94
C ILE A 71 -9.19 1.91 -11.58
N GLU A 72 -10.10 1.09 -12.11
CA GLU A 72 -11.38 1.53 -12.66
C GLU A 72 -12.31 2.09 -11.56
N PRO A 73 -13.26 2.99 -11.90
CA PRO A 73 -14.29 3.47 -10.98
C PRO A 73 -14.99 2.33 -10.21
N GLY A 74 -15.11 2.49 -8.89
CA GLY A 74 -15.72 1.52 -7.99
C GLY A 74 -14.89 0.26 -7.73
N ARG A 75 -13.69 0.12 -8.33
CA ARG A 75 -12.80 -1.04 -8.08
C ARG A 75 -11.86 -0.79 -6.92
N VAL A 76 -11.42 -1.91 -6.34
CA VAL A 76 -10.39 -1.97 -5.31
C VAL A 76 -9.18 -2.75 -5.84
N ILE A 77 -7.99 -2.30 -5.47
CA ILE A 77 -6.75 -3.06 -5.61
C ILE A 77 -6.06 -3.14 -4.25
N ALA A 78 -5.37 -4.25 -4.01
CA ALA A 78 -4.54 -4.45 -2.84
C ALA A 78 -3.06 -4.33 -3.22
N PHE A 79 -2.30 -3.59 -2.42
CA PHE A 79 -0.85 -3.62 -2.41
C PHE A 79 -0.33 -4.26 -1.13
N TYR A 80 0.86 -4.84 -1.22
CA TYR A 80 1.53 -5.52 -0.12
C TYR A 80 2.99 -5.08 -0.06
N CYS A 81 3.50 -4.84 1.14
CA CYS A 81 4.93 -4.71 1.40
C CYS A 81 5.27 -5.23 2.81
N ASN A 82 6.57 -5.41 3.06
CA ASN A 82 7.08 -5.46 4.43
C ASN A 82 7.20 -4.03 4.96
N MET A 83 6.78 -3.82 6.20
CA MET A 83 6.80 -2.54 6.90
C MET A 83 7.47 -2.68 8.26
N ASP A 84 8.37 -1.75 8.57
CA ASP A 84 8.96 -1.62 9.90
C ASP A 84 7.90 -1.04 10.86
N GLU A 85 7.53 -1.82 11.88
CA GLU A 85 6.51 -1.43 12.87
C GLU A 85 6.87 -0.17 13.65
N VAL A 86 8.16 0.03 13.99
CA VAL A 86 8.62 1.21 14.74
C VAL A 86 8.51 2.47 13.88
N LEU A 87 8.76 2.34 12.58
CA LEU A 87 8.56 3.42 11.62
C LEU A 87 7.06 3.69 11.39
N TRP A 88 6.25 2.64 11.29
CA TRP A 88 4.80 2.73 11.14
C TRP A 88 4.15 3.50 12.30
N GLU A 89 4.47 3.13 13.55
CA GLU A 89 3.94 3.75 14.77
C GLU A 89 4.23 5.26 14.87
N LYS A 90 5.34 5.72 14.29
CA LYS A 90 5.74 7.14 14.28
C LYS A 90 5.13 7.93 13.13
N SER A 91 4.44 7.26 12.22
CA SER A 91 3.97 7.84 10.98
C SER A 91 2.53 8.30 11.08
N GLU A 92 2.25 9.42 10.45
CA GLU A 92 0.96 10.09 10.51
C GLU A 92 0.14 9.82 9.25
N GLU A 93 0.82 9.75 8.10
CA GLU A 93 0.18 9.62 6.81
C GLU A 93 0.94 8.67 5.89
N LEU A 94 0.18 7.96 5.08
CA LEU A 94 0.63 7.21 3.93
C LEU A 94 0.11 7.91 2.66
N ILE A 95 0.97 8.16 1.69
CA ILE A 95 0.66 8.98 0.52
C ILE A 95 0.95 8.21 -0.77
N PHE A 96 -0.09 7.95 -1.55
CA PHE A 96 0.06 7.43 -2.92
C PHE A 96 0.08 8.56 -3.94
N TYR A 97 0.65 8.26 -5.10
CA TYR A 97 0.70 9.17 -6.23
C TYR A 97 0.14 8.49 -7.47
N ASP A 98 -0.66 9.24 -8.22
CA ASP A 98 -1.02 8.81 -9.57
C ASP A 98 0.13 9.08 -10.57
N ARG A 99 -0.11 8.74 -11.84
CA ARG A 99 0.82 8.99 -12.93
C ARG A 99 1.12 10.47 -13.17
N GLU A 100 0.16 11.36 -12.89
CA GLU A 100 0.30 12.81 -13.06
C GLU A 100 1.03 13.47 -11.87
N GLY A 101 1.21 12.73 -10.78
CA GLY A 101 1.86 13.20 -9.56
C GLY A 101 0.89 13.79 -8.55
N ASN A 102 -0.42 13.64 -8.74
CA ASN A 102 -1.40 14.04 -7.74
C ASN A 102 -1.27 13.13 -6.52
N ALA A 103 -1.23 13.75 -5.34
CA ALA A 103 -1.04 13.06 -4.06
C ALA A 103 -2.38 12.69 -3.43
N TYR A 104 -2.46 11.46 -2.93
CA TYR A 104 -3.60 10.91 -2.22
C TYR A 104 -3.16 10.46 -0.82
N PRO A 105 -3.24 11.35 0.19
CA PRO A 105 -2.88 11.02 1.56
C PRO A 105 -4.01 10.23 2.25
N ALA A 106 -3.62 9.25 3.08
CA ALA A 106 -4.48 8.61 4.05
C ALA A 106 -3.81 8.63 5.41
N ARG A 107 -4.61 8.92 6.45
CA ARG A 107 -4.13 8.91 7.83
C ARG A 107 -3.90 7.49 8.29
N ILE A 108 -2.82 7.31 9.02
CA ILE A 108 -2.53 6.09 9.77
C ILE A 108 -3.27 6.23 11.11
N THR A 109 -3.98 5.18 11.50
CA THR A 109 -4.77 5.10 12.75
C THR A 109 -4.23 4.02 13.65
#